data_AF-A0AAV1ZLG4-F1
#
_entry.id   AF-A0AAV1ZLG4-F1
#
_cell.length_a   1.000
_cell.length_b   1.000
_cell.length_c   1.000
_cell.angle_alpha   90.00
_cell.angle_beta   90.00
_cell.angle_gamma   90.00
#
_symmetry.space_group_name_H-M   'P 1'
#
loop_
_entity.id
_entity.type
_entity.pdbx_description
1 polymer ?
#
loop_
_entity_poly.entity_id
_entity_poly.type
_entity_poly.pdbx_seq_one_letter_code
_entity_poly.pdbx_strand_id
1 'polypeptide(L)'
;MICNKAWNKDWKPGPYPRTKEERIAAAKKYKMLPEDYEPYPEEEGYGDYPMFKKFHMESRHPFEAYDYPELKRNYGEPIPKQFPYSGQVHYTFEAAE
;
A
#
# COMPACT_ATOMS: atom_id res chain seq x y z
N MET A 1 -13.98 3.52 -30.40
CA MET A 1 -12.66 3.80 -29.79
C MET A 1 -12.88 4.57 -28.50
N ILE A 2 -12.92 3.88 -27.36
CA ILE A 2 -13.05 4.52 -26.05
C ILE A 2 -11.66 5.01 -25.67
N CYS A 3 -11.48 6.34 -25.65
CA CYS A 3 -10.25 6.97 -25.19
C CYS A 3 -10.16 6.80 -23.67
N ASN A 4 -9.42 5.80 -23.20
CA ASN A 4 -9.02 5.64 -21.79
C ASN A 4 -8.11 6.82 -21.38
N LYS A 5 -8.70 7.98 -21.12
CA LYS A 5 -7.97 9.22 -20.77
C LYS A 5 -7.89 9.47 -19.25
N ALA A 6 -8.34 8.52 -18.43
CA ALA A 6 -8.41 8.67 -16.96
C ALA A 6 -7.44 7.76 -16.18
N TRP A 7 -6.76 6.81 -16.83
CA TRP A 7 -5.79 5.94 -16.18
C TRP A 7 -4.38 6.33 -16.61
N ASN A 8 -3.67 7.00 -15.71
CA ASN A 8 -2.32 7.43 -15.99
C ASN A 8 -1.36 6.25 -15.84
N LYS A 9 -0.74 5.80 -16.94
CA LYS A 9 0.17 4.63 -16.95
C LYS A 9 1.33 4.79 -15.98
N ASP A 10 1.68 6.04 -15.68
CA ASP A 10 2.70 6.43 -14.72
C ASP A 10 2.43 5.91 -13.31
N TRP A 11 1.17 5.62 -12.95
CA TRP A 11 0.79 5.10 -11.64
C TRP A 11 0.90 3.58 -11.54
N LYS A 12 1.10 2.88 -12.66
CA LYS A 12 1.28 1.42 -12.64
C LYS A 12 2.61 1.07 -11.97
N PRO A 13 2.65 0.06 -11.09
CA PRO A 13 3.93 -0.45 -10.58
C PRO A 13 4.81 -0.97 -11.72
N GLY A 14 6.10 -0.65 -11.62
CA GLY A 14 7.16 -1.01 -12.55
C GLY A 14 7.92 -2.27 -12.12
N PRO A 15 9.03 -2.59 -12.81
CA PRO A 15 9.92 -3.69 -12.42
C PRO A 15 10.66 -3.38 -11.10
N TYR A 16 11.23 -4.42 -10.49
CA TYR A 16 11.95 -4.31 -9.22
C TYR A 16 13.18 -3.37 -9.36
N PRO A 17 13.32 -2.33 -8.51
CA PRO A 17 14.43 -1.39 -8.59
C PRO A 17 15.71 -1.98 -7.99
N ARG A 18 16.67 -2.31 -8.85
CA ARG A 18 17.95 -2.91 -8.45
C ARG A 18 18.99 -1.86 -8.09
N THR A 19 18.98 -0.70 -8.76
CA THR A 19 19.93 0.38 -8.50
C THR A 19 19.42 1.40 -7.47
N LYS A 20 20.34 2.12 -6.82
CA LYS A 20 19.99 3.18 -5.85
C LYS A 20 19.23 4.33 -6.52
N GLU A 21 19.58 4.66 -7.76
CA GLU A 21 18.95 5.73 -8.54
C GLU A 21 17.49 5.38 -8.88
N GLU A 22 17.24 4.14 -9.29
CA GLU A 22 15.88 3.63 -9.53
C GLU A 22 15.03 3.62 -8.26
N ARG A 23 15.62 3.26 -7.11
CA ARG A 23 14.91 3.34 -5.82
C ARG A 23 14.53 4.77 -5.47
N ILE A 24 15.41 5.74 -5.70
CA ILE A 24 15.11 7.15 -5.45
C ILE A 24 13.99 7.65 -6.39
N ALA A 25 14.02 7.25 -7.66
CA ALA A 25 12.97 7.58 -8.61
C ALA A 25 11.62 6.94 -8.24
N ALA A 26 11.63 5.67 -7.81
CA ALA A 26 10.45 4.97 -7.32
C ALA A 26 9.90 5.61 -6.04
N ALA A 27 10.75 5.91 -5.06
CA ALA A 27 10.36 6.62 -3.84
C ALA A 27 9.68 7.97 -4.18
N LYS A 28 10.25 8.73 -5.12
CA LYS A 28 9.65 9.99 -5.60
C LYS A 28 8.29 9.79 -6.26
N LYS A 29 8.11 8.71 -7.03
CA LYS A 29 6.82 8.34 -7.65
C LYS A 29 5.74 8.05 -6.59
N TYR A 30 6.11 7.36 -5.50
CA TYR A 30 5.21 7.05 -4.39
C TYR A 30 5.13 8.16 -3.32
N LYS A 31 5.78 9.31 -3.55
CA LYS A 31 5.87 10.43 -2.59
C LYS A 31 6.45 10.02 -1.21
N MET A 32 7.34 9.02 -1.21
CA MET A 32 8.04 8.55 -0.01
C MET A 32 9.47 9.08 0.02
N LEU A 33 10.04 9.11 1.22
CA LEU A 33 11.49 9.36 1.38
C LEU A 33 12.27 8.17 0.83
N PRO A 34 13.47 8.40 0.25
CA PRO A 34 14.29 7.31 -0.28
C PRO A 34 14.83 6.39 0.82
N GLU A 35 14.86 6.85 2.07
CA GLU A 35 15.31 6.08 3.24
C GLU A 35 14.23 5.13 3.76
N ASP A 36 12.96 5.56 3.75
CA ASP A 36 11.81 4.74 4.15
C ASP A 36 11.28 3.84 3.03
N TYR A 37 11.82 3.96 1.81
CA TYR A 37 11.41 3.16 0.67
C TYR A 37 12.13 1.82 0.64
N GLU A 38 11.44 0.78 1.08
CA GLU A 38 11.86 -0.61 0.94
C GLU A 38 10.94 -1.35 -0.03
N PRO A 39 11.43 -1.85 -1.18
CA PRO A 39 10.62 -2.68 -2.07
C PRO A 39 10.46 -4.11 -1.52
N TYR A 40 9.38 -4.78 -1.92
CA TYR A 40 9.20 -6.22 -1.64
C TYR A 40 10.32 -7.08 -2.24
N PRO A 41 10.67 -8.23 -1.63
CA PRO A 41 11.63 -9.15 -2.22
C PRO A 41 11.20 -9.58 -3.63
N GLU A 42 12.16 -9.72 -4.54
CA GLU A 42 11.92 -9.99 -5.97
C GLU A 42 11.08 -11.26 -6.19
N GLU A 43 11.22 -12.26 -5.31
CA GLU A 43 10.50 -13.54 -5.38
C GLU A 43 8.98 -13.41 -5.23
N GLU A 44 8.50 -12.38 -4.54
CA GLU A 44 7.06 -12.14 -4.39
C GLU A 44 6.43 -11.47 -5.63
N GLY A 45 7.24 -10.98 -6.59
CA GLY A 45 6.74 -10.49 -7.88
C GLY A 45 5.99 -9.15 -7.85
N TYR A 46 6.10 -8.36 -6.78
CA TYR A 46 5.40 -7.06 -6.64
C TYR A 46 6.10 -5.88 -7.33
N GLY A 47 7.31 -6.07 -7.89
CA GLY A 47 8.00 -5.05 -8.66
C GLY A 47 8.53 -3.88 -7.81
N ASP A 48 8.20 -2.64 -8.18
CA ASP A 48 8.61 -1.41 -7.48
C ASP A 48 7.67 -1.01 -6.31
N TYR A 49 6.74 -1.87 -5.91
CA TYR A 49 5.77 -1.52 -4.88
C TYR A 49 6.41 -1.39 -3.50
N PRO A 50 6.14 -0.31 -2.74
CA PRO A 50 6.71 -0.13 -1.41
C PRO A 50 6.14 -1.14 -0.41
N MET A 51 7.03 -1.71 0.40
CA MET A 51 6.72 -2.58 1.52
C MET A 51 6.47 -1.72 2.76
N PHE A 52 5.26 -1.84 3.29
CA PHE A 52 4.90 -1.15 4.53
C PHE A 52 5.13 -2.04 5.74
N LYS A 53 5.51 -1.42 6.85
CA LYS A 53 5.40 -2.05 8.17
C LYS A 53 3.95 -2.45 8.40
N LYS A 54 3.73 -3.66 8.92
CA LYS A 54 2.38 -4.12 9.26
C LYS A 54 1.82 -3.25 10.37
N PHE A 55 0.73 -2.53 10.09
CA PHE A 55 -0.04 -1.77 11.07
C PHE A 55 -1.53 -2.01 10.86
N HIS A 56 -2.32 -1.85 11.93
CA HIS A 56 -3.76 -1.91 11.86
C HIS A 56 -4.31 -0.49 11.62
N MET A 57 -5.36 -0.36 10.80
CA MET A 57 -5.97 0.94 10.52
C MET A 57 -6.46 1.63 11.81
N GLU A 58 -6.87 0.84 12.81
CA GLU A 58 -7.31 1.38 14.10
C GLU A 58 -6.18 2.03 14.92
N SER A 59 -4.92 1.65 14.68
CA SER A 59 -3.76 2.26 15.33
C SER A 59 -3.48 3.69 14.85
N ARG A 60 -4.13 4.14 13.77
CA ARG A 60 -4.08 5.54 13.31
C ARG A 60 -4.92 6.45 14.21
N HIS A 61 -4.53 7.72 14.28
CA HIS A 61 -5.11 8.68 15.21
C HIS A 61 -6.60 8.91 14.92
N PRO A 62 -7.51 8.71 15.89
CA PRO A 62 -8.96 8.73 15.62
C PRO A 62 -9.53 10.12 15.29
N PHE A 63 -8.86 11.20 15.72
CA PHE A 63 -9.37 12.57 15.57
C PHE A 63 -8.71 13.37 14.44
N GLU A 64 -7.91 12.72 13.60
CA GLU A 64 -7.32 13.39 12.43
C GLU A 64 -8.37 13.52 11.31
N ALA A 65 -8.33 14.65 10.59
CA ALA A 65 -9.25 14.95 9.50
C ALA A 65 -8.80 14.23 8.21
N TYR A 66 -9.04 12.93 8.14
CA TYR A 66 -8.73 12.12 6.95
C TYR A 66 -9.65 12.45 5.77
N ASP A 67 -9.13 12.42 4.54
CA ASP A 67 -9.95 12.49 3.32
C ASP A 67 -10.97 11.34 3.26
N TYR A 68 -10.55 10.14 3.68
CA TYR A 68 -11.38 8.94 3.79
C TYR A 68 -11.50 8.51 5.26
N PRO A 69 -12.48 9.05 6.02
CA PRO A 69 -12.60 8.79 7.45
C PRO A 69 -12.90 7.33 7.78
N GLU A 70 -13.67 6.64 6.93
CA GLU A 70 -14.01 5.21 7.09
C GLU A 70 -12.78 4.31 7.06
N LEU A 71 -11.76 4.70 6.30
CA LEU A 71 -10.51 3.95 6.11
C LEU A 71 -9.33 4.55 6.90
N LYS A 72 -9.57 5.66 7.62
CA LYS A 72 -8.53 6.47 8.30
C LYS A 72 -7.33 6.77 7.37
N ARG A 73 -7.59 7.23 6.13
CA ARG A 73 -6.57 7.41 5.07
C ARG A 73 -6.76 8.72 4.29
N ASN A 74 -5.65 9.30 3.84
CA ASN A 74 -5.57 10.49 2.99
C ASN A 74 -5.42 10.17 1.49
N TYR A 75 -5.77 11.12 0.63
CA TYR A 75 -5.64 10.97 -0.81
C TYR A 75 -4.17 10.96 -1.25
N GLY A 76 -3.80 9.96 -2.07
CA GLY A 76 -2.45 9.82 -2.59
C GLY A 76 -1.46 9.12 -1.66
N GLU A 77 -1.90 8.64 -0.49
CA GLU A 77 -1.12 7.67 0.29
C GLU A 77 -1.07 6.31 -0.44
N PRO A 78 0.12 5.67 -0.54
CA PRO A 78 0.21 4.32 -1.08
C PRO A 78 -0.45 3.33 -0.11
N ILE A 79 -1.11 2.32 -0.65
CA ILE A 79 -1.92 1.39 0.15
C ILE A 79 -1.02 0.22 0.57
N PRO A 80 -0.97 -0.19 1.84
CA PRO A 80 -0.24 -1.39 2.20
C PRO A 80 -0.81 -2.61 1.45
N LYS A 81 0.02 -3.62 1.16
CA LYS A 81 -0.44 -4.89 0.61
C LYS A 81 -1.62 -5.37 1.44
N GLN A 82 -2.79 -5.44 0.80
CA GLN A 82 -4.00 -5.88 1.45
C GLN A 82 -3.84 -7.36 1.79
N PHE A 83 -3.67 -7.69 3.07
CA PHE A 83 -4.01 -9.01 3.55
C PHE A 83 -5.51 -9.22 3.22
N PRO A 84 -5.91 -10.39 2.70
CA PRO A 84 -7.23 -10.58 2.10
C PRO A 84 -8.32 -10.38 3.16
N TYR A 85 -8.87 -9.17 3.22
CA TYR A 85 -9.80 -8.71 4.25
C TYR A 85 -9.22 -8.90 5.67
N SER A 86 -9.33 -7.90 6.53
CA SER A 86 -9.33 -8.17 7.99
C SER A 86 -10.63 -8.90 8.32
N GLY A 87 -10.77 -10.14 7.83
CA GLY A 87 -11.92 -11.02 7.95
C GLY A 87 -12.12 -11.51 9.37
N GLN A 88 -12.23 -10.60 10.33
CA GLN A 88 -12.91 -10.91 11.57
C GLN A 88 -14.40 -11.03 11.27
N VAL A 89 -14.88 -12.26 11.14
CA VAL A 89 -16.13 -12.63 11.80
C VAL A 89 -15.75 -13.10 13.21
N HIS A 90 -16.13 -12.34 14.25
CA HIS A 90 -16.12 -12.85 15.62
C HIS A 90 -17.26 -13.85 15.78
N TYR A 91 -17.13 -15.05 15.22
CA TYR A 91 -17.90 -16.20 15.67
C TYR A 91 -16.95 -17.37 15.80
N THR A 92 -16.46 -17.57 17.02
CA THR A 92 -15.90 -18.84 17.47
C THR A 92 -16.99 -19.90 17.35
N PHE A 93 -16.89 -20.78 16.36
CA PHE A 93 -17.53 -22.10 16.41
C PHE A 93 -16.52 -23.11 16.92
N GLU A 94 -15.81 -22.79 18.00
CA GLU A 94 -15.21 -23.85 18.81
C GLU A 94 -16.35 -24.45 19.65
N ALA A 95 -16.55 -25.76 19.55
CA ALA A 95 -17.43 -26.46 20.45
C ALA A 95 -16.86 -26.31 21.86
N ALA A 96 -17.69 -25.88 22.81
CA ALA A 96 -17.36 -25.98 24.23
C ALA A 96 -17.12 -27.47 24.54
N GLU A 97 -15.87 -27.83 24.86
CA GLU A 97 -15.55 -29.09 25.53
C GLU A 97 -15.92 -28.99 27.02
#